data_AF-A0A938ANT4-F1
#
_entry.id   AF-A0A938ANT4-F1
#
_cell.length_a   1.000
_cell.length_b   1.000
_cell.length_c   1.000
_cell.angle_alpha   90.00
_cell.angle_beta   90.00
_cell.angle_gamma   90.00
#
_symmetry.space_group_name_H-M   'P 1'
#
loop_
_entity.id
_entity.type
_entity.pdbx_description
1 polymer ?
#
loop_
_entity_poly.entity_id
_entity_poly.type
_entity_poly.pdbx_seq_one_letter_code
_entity_poly.pdbx_strand_id
1 'polypeptide(L)'
;MATPPFRFGTVGSPAATPPKPGGSVGAIHHLASLGLKAFELAWVQSVRVTDARCAEIRQAGASADMGLSVHAPYYINLNATADEWPKSRKRLMDAAHYGNLAGATDIVFHPGSYFGRPPEEVLEVAVPRLQGCVEELRRSGNPVT
;
A
#
# COMPACT_ATOMS: atom_id res chain seq x y z
N MET A 1 19.22 -20.01 9.81
CA MET A 1 19.94 -18.84 9.26
C MET A 1 19.33 -17.60 9.89
N ALA A 2 20.15 -16.63 10.31
CA ALA A 2 19.65 -15.37 10.86
C ALA A 2 18.91 -14.59 9.77
N THR A 3 17.79 -13.94 10.11
CA THR A 3 17.08 -13.04 9.19
C THR A 3 18.02 -11.90 8.82
N PRO A 4 18.32 -11.68 7.52
CA PRO A 4 19.19 -10.59 7.11
C PRO A 4 18.58 -9.24 7.55
N PRO A 5 19.40 -8.24 7.91
CA PRO A 5 18.93 -6.95 8.41
C PRO A 5 18.11 -6.16 7.38
N PHE A 6 18.25 -6.49 6.10
CA PHE A 6 17.54 -5.85 4.99
C PHE A 6 16.83 -6.87 4.13
N ARG A 7 15.59 -6.56 3.76
CA ARG A 7 14.80 -7.30 2.78
C ARG A 7 14.81 -6.52 1.46
N PHE A 8 15.14 -7.21 0.37
CA PHE A 8 15.13 -6.65 -0.98
C PHE A 8 13.95 -7.20 -1.77
N GLY A 9 13.40 -6.38 -2.65
CA GLY A 9 12.15 -6.66 -3.34
C GLY A 9 11.90 -5.73 -4.53
N THR A 10 10.75 -5.92 -5.17
CA THR A 10 10.28 -5.06 -6.25
C THR A 10 8.94 -4.44 -5.90
N VAL A 11 8.64 -3.31 -6.55
CA VAL A 11 7.27 -2.82 -6.69
C VAL A 11 6.61 -3.47 -7.90
N GLY A 12 5.40 -3.99 -7.70
CA GLY A 12 4.69 -4.71 -8.74
C GLY A 12 5.32 -6.04 -9.13
N SER A 13 4.58 -6.82 -9.92
CA SER A 13 5.03 -8.13 -10.38
C SER A 13 6.17 -7.97 -11.39
N PRO A 14 7.32 -8.66 -11.20
CA PRO A 14 8.35 -8.70 -12.24
C PRO A 14 7.80 -9.16 -13.58
N ALA A 15 8.32 -8.63 -14.69
CA ALA A 15 7.86 -9.00 -16.04
C ALA A 15 7.99 -10.51 -16.34
N ALA A 16 8.93 -11.20 -15.67
CA ALA A 16 9.14 -12.64 -15.77
C ALA A 16 8.18 -13.48 -14.90
N THR A 17 7.26 -12.85 -14.16
CA THR A 17 6.29 -13.57 -13.32
C THR A 17 5.42 -14.49 -14.18
N PRO A 18 5.34 -15.79 -13.87
CA PRO A 18 4.49 -16.72 -14.61
C PRO A 18 3.02 -16.27 -14.62
N PRO A 19 2.26 -16.56 -15.68
CA PRO A 19 0.86 -16.17 -15.77
C PRO A 19 -0.04 -16.94 -14.79
N LYS A 20 0.43 -18.07 -14.26
CA LYS A 20 -0.32 -18.93 -13.30
C LYS A 20 0.59 -19.42 -12.16
N PRO A 21 0.18 -19.26 -10.89
CA PRO A 21 -0.91 -18.40 -10.44
C PRO A 21 -0.55 -16.93 -10.75
N GLY A 22 -1.45 -16.15 -11.34
CA GLY A 22 -1.17 -14.75 -11.70
C GLY A 22 -1.35 -13.77 -10.53
N GLY A 23 -1.16 -12.49 -10.82
CA GLY A 23 -1.36 -11.39 -9.86
C GLY A 23 -0.39 -11.42 -8.68
N SER A 24 -0.79 -10.82 -7.54
CA SER A 24 0.08 -10.67 -6.36
C SER A 24 0.58 -11.97 -5.76
N VAL A 25 -0.26 -13.02 -5.70
CA VAL A 25 0.16 -14.35 -5.20
C VAL A 25 1.26 -14.95 -6.10
N GLY A 26 1.09 -14.87 -7.42
CA GLY A 26 2.11 -15.27 -8.39
C GLY A 26 3.42 -14.52 -8.24
N ALA A 27 3.33 -13.21 -8.07
CA ALA A 27 4.48 -12.35 -7.86
C ALA A 27 5.25 -12.75 -6.60
N ILE A 28 4.56 -13.01 -5.49
CA ILE A 28 5.18 -13.46 -4.23
C ILE A 28 5.96 -14.77 -4.46
N HIS A 29 5.36 -15.75 -5.11
CA HIS A 29 6.04 -17.02 -5.39
C HIS A 29 7.26 -16.84 -6.30
N HIS A 30 7.14 -16.00 -7.33
CA HIS A 30 8.24 -15.74 -8.23
C HIS A 30 9.39 -14.99 -7.54
N LEU A 31 9.07 -13.93 -6.79
CA LEU A 31 10.06 -13.18 -6.00
C LEU A 31 10.78 -14.08 -5.00
N ALA A 32 10.04 -14.96 -4.31
CA ALA A 32 10.62 -15.95 -3.41
C ALA A 32 11.58 -16.91 -4.14
N SER A 33 11.25 -17.36 -5.36
CA SER A 33 12.15 -18.19 -6.18
C SER A 33 13.42 -17.48 -6.61
N LEU A 34 13.39 -16.14 -6.70
CA LEU A 34 14.54 -15.29 -6.98
C LEU A 34 15.36 -14.95 -5.73
N GLY A 35 14.96 -15.43 -4.55
CA GLY A 35 15.61 -15.10 -3.28
C GLY A 35 15.26 -13.72 -2.72
N LEU A 36 14.27 -13.02 -3.30
CA LEU A 36 13.77 -11.75 -2.80
C LEU A 36 12.80 -11.96 -1.63
N LYS A 37 12.77 -10.99 -0.72
CA LYS A 37 12.09 -11.06 0.59
C LYS A 37 11.19 -9.88 0.89
N ALA A 38 11.03 -8.95 -0.05
CA ALA A 38 10.03 -7.89 0.01
C ALA A 38 9.22 -7.80 -1.30
N PHE A 39 7.97 -7.36 -1.19
CA PHE A 39 7.10 -7.10 -2.32
C PHE A 39 6.16 -5.93 -2.02
N GLU A 40 6.23 -4.88 -2.85
CA GLU A 40 5.31 -3.76 -2.79
C GLU A 40 4.15 -3.96 -3.78
N LEU A 41 2.94 -4.08 -3.25
CA LEU A 41 1.69 -4.24 -3.99
C LEU A 41 1.34 -2.95 -4.73
N ALA A 42 1.54 -2.94 -6.05
CA ALA A 42 1.31 -1.76 -6.90
C ALA A 42 -0.18 -1.54 -7.22
N TRP A 43 -0.94 -0.96 -6.29
CA TRP A 43 -2.37 -0.59 -6.48
C TRP A 43 -2.54 0.84 -7.01
N VAL A 44 -1.63 1.27 -7.86
CA VAL A 44 -1.41 2.68 -8.24
C VAL A 44 -2.53 3.32 -9.05
N GLN A 45 -3.42 2.53 -9.68
CA GLN A 45 -4.60 3.06 -10.39
C GLN A 45 -5.89 2.92 -9.57
N SER A 46 -6.06 1.79 -8.90
CA SER A 46 -7.25 1.51 -8.08
C SER A 46 -7.01 0.31 -7.16
N VAL A 47 -7.70 0.30 -6.03
CA VAL A 47 -7.73 -0.83 -5.10
C VAL A 47 -8.91 -1.73 -5.49
N ARG A 48 -8.63 -2.78 -6.28
CA ARG A 48 -9.63 -3.75 -6.74
C ARG A 48 -9.27 -5.14 -6.23
N VAL A 49 -9.58 -5.37 -4.96
CA VAL A 49 -9.28 -6.62 -4.26
C VAL A 49 -10.46 -6.98 -3.36
N THR A 50 -10.67 -8.28 -3.15
CA THR A 50 -11.66 -8.81 -2.22
C THR A 50 -10.97 -9.30 -0.95
N ASP A 51 -11.72 -9.43 0.14
CA ASP A 51 -11.21 -9.98 1.40
C ASP A 51 -10.63 -11.39 1.21
N ALA A 52 -11.29 -12.22 0.40
CA ALA A 52 -10.79 -13.55 0.06
C ALA A 52 -9.43 -13.47 -0.65
N ARG A 53 -9.28 -12.56 -1.62
CA ARG A 53 -8.00 -12.36 -2.31
C ARG A 53 -6.92 -11.78 -1.37
N CYS A 54 -7.30 -10.91 -0.43
CA CYS A 54 -6.38 -10.44 0.60
C CYS A 54 -5.87 -11.59 1.47
N ALA A 55 -6.76 -12.50 1.89
CA ALA A 55 -6.37 -13.67 2.66
C ALA A 55 -5.38 -14.57 1.90
N GLU A 56 -5.59 -14.80 0.60
CA GLU A 56 -4.66 -15.55 -0.25
C GLU A 56 -3.28 -14.86 -0.33
N ILE A 57 -3.24 -13.53 -0.51
CA ILE A 57 -2.00 -12.75 -0.55
C ILE A 57 -1.26 -12.87 0.78
N ARG A 58 -1.98 -12.70 1.90
CA ARG A 58 -1.41 -12.81 3.25
C ARG A 58 -0.81 -14.19 3.50
N GLN A 59 -1.54 -15.24 3.12
CA GLN A 59 -1.07 -16.62 3.26
C GLN A 59 0.18 -16.88 2.41
N ALA A 60 0.19 -16.42 1.16
CA ALA A 60 1.35 -16.56 0.28
C ALA A 60 2.57 -15.80 0.84
N GLY A 61 2.36 -14.57 1.30
CA GLY A 61 3.42 -13.75 1.91
C GLY A 61 4.02 -14.39 3.15
N ALA A 62 3.18 -14.85 4.08
CA ALA A 62 3.62 -15.55 5.29
C ALA A 62 4.39 -16.83 4.96
N SER A 63 3.89 -17.64 4.00
CA SER A 63 4.54 -18.90 3.61
C SER A 63 5.90 -18.70 2.96
N ALA A 64 6.11 -17.56 2.28
CA ALA A 64 7.36 -17.22 1.61
C ALA A 64 8.34 -16.40 2.49
N ASP A 65 7.94 -16.04 3.71
CA ASP A 65 8.61 -15.01 4.54
C ASP A 65 8.83 -13.70 3.75
N MET A 66 7.76 -13.22 3.11
CA MET A 66 7.76 -12.01 2.28
C MET A 66 7.27 -10.81 3.12
N GLY A 67 8.09 -9.76 3.20
CA GLY A 67 7.63 -8.46 3.70
C GLY A 67 6.73 -7.79 2.66
N LEU A 68 5.57 -7.29 3.08
CA LEU A 68 4.58 -6.72 2.18
C LEU A 68 4.35 -5.24 2.51
N SER A 69 4.34 -4.41 1.48
CA SER A 69 3.88 -3.01 1.52
C SER A 69 2.84 -2.77 0.42
N VAL A 70 2.10 -1.68 0.50
CA VAL A 70 1.19 -1.22 -0.57
C VAL A 70 1.67 0.09 -1.14
N HIS A 71 1.70 0.20 -2.47
CA HIS A 71 1.74 1.48 -3.17
C HIS A 71 0.31 1.91 -3.51
N ALA A 72 -0.18 2.94 -2.84
CA ALA A 72 -1.54 3.44 -2.98
C ALA A 72 -1.78 4.15 -4.32
N PRO A 73 -3.05 4.40 -4.72
CA PRO A 73 -3.36 5.08 -5.97
C PRO A 73 -2.70 6.46 -6.12
N TYR A 74 -2.25 6.80 -7.33
CA TYR A 74 -1.63 8.11 -7.64
C TYR A 74 -2.58 9.30 -7.42
N TYR A 75 -3.88 9.07 -7.46
CA TYR A 75 -4.92 10.10 -7.39
C TYR A 75 -5.31 10.45 -5.95
N ILE A 76 -4.32 10.68 -5.09
CA ILE A 76 -4.47 11.14 -3.70
C ILE A 76 -3.87 12.54 -3.62
N ASN A 77 -4.63 13.49 -3.05
CA ASN A 77 -4.09 14.77 -2.65
C ASN A 77 -4.66 15.16 -1.28
N LEU A 78 -3.80 15.23 -0.26
CA LEU A 78 -4.16 15.67 1.09
C LEU A 78 -4.58 17.15 1.12
N ASN A 79 -4.14 17.95 0.14
CA ASN A 79 -4.53 19.34 -0.10
C ASN A 79 -5.68 19.47 -1.12
N ALA A 80 -6.43 18.39 -1.38
CA ALA A 80 -7.60 18.46 -2.26
C ALA A 80 -8.64 19.48 -1.75
N THR A 81 -9.43 20.01 -2.68
CA THR A 81 -10.62 20.83 -2.35
C THR A 81 -11.59 20.04 -1.49
N ALA A 82 -12.56 20.72 -0.86
CA ALA A 82 -13.58 20.06 -0.05
C ALA A 82 -14.35 18.98 -0.82
N ASP A 83 -14.62 19.20 -2.12
CA ASP A 83 -15.35 18.27 -2.97
C ASP A 83 -14.52 17.04 -3.41
N GLU A 84 -13.21 17.22 -3.60
CA GLU A 84 -12.30 16.16 -4.04
C GLU A 84 -11.68 15.36 -2.88
N TRP A 85 -11.63 15.97 -1.68
CA TRP A 85 -11.06 15.34 -0.49
C TRP A 85 -11.70 13.98 -0.15
N PRO A 86 -13.04 13.80 -0.15
CA PRO A 86 -13.65 12.51 0.12
C PRO A 86 -13.15 11.38 -0.79
N LYS A 87 -12.90 11.68 -2.07
CA LYS A 87 -12.38 10.71 -3.05
C LYS A 87 -10.92 10.38 -2.77
N SER A 88 -10.08 11.39 -2.54
CA SER A 88 -8.66 11.20 -2.19
C SER A 88 -8.51 10.39 -0.90
N ARG A 89 -9.27 10.76 0.12
CA ARG A 89 -9.32 10.05 1.40
C ARG A 89 -9.77 8.61 1.22
N LYS A 90 -10.85 8.35 0.47
CA LYS A 90 -11.34 6.99 0.23
C LYS A 90 -10.24 6.11 -0.38
N ARG A 91 -9.52 6.60 -1.40
CA ARG A 91 -8.43 5.84 -2.03
C ARG A 91 -7.30 5.49 -1.06
N LEU A 92 -6.90 6.44 -0.22
CA LEU A 92 -5.88 6.22 0.82
C LEU A 92 -6.34 5.19 1.85
N MET A 93 -7.56 5.36 2.38
CA MET A 93 -8.10 4.49 3.42
C MET A 93 -8.40 3.08 2.89
N ASP A 94 -8.93 2.93 1.67
CA ASP A 94 -9.12 1.63 1.03
C ASP A 94 -7.77 0.91 0.89
N ALA A 95 -6.73 1.60 0.39
CA ALA A 95 -5.41 1.01 0.21
C ALA A 95 -4.80 0.54 1.54
N ALA A 96 -4.92 1.33 2.60
CA ALA A 96 -4.44 0.95 3.92
C ALA A 96 -5.25 -0.21 4.53
N HIS A 97 -6.58 -0.19 4.38
CA HIS A 97 -7.47 -1.23 4.88
C HIS A 97 -7.20 -2.59 4.21
N TYR A 98 -7.28 -2.63 2.88
CA TYR A 98 -7.05 -3.85 2.13
C TYR A 98 -5.58 -4.29 2.17
N GLY A 99 -4.64 -3.35 2.29
CA GLY A 99 -3.23 -3.64 2.51
C GLY A 99 -3.02 -4.44 3.78
N ASN A 100 -3.57 -3.97 4.90
CA ASN A 100 -3.52 -4.67 6.17
C ASN A 100 -4.15 -6.08 6.09
N LEU A 101 -5.33 -6.20 5.46
CA LEU A 101 -5.96 -7.50 5.25
C LEU A 101 -5.07 -8.45 4.41
N ALA A 102 -4.34 -7.91 3.43
CA ALA A 102 -3.40 -8.64 2.60
C ALA A 102 -2.06 -8.95 3.32
N GLY A 103 -1.89 -8.48 4.56
CA GLY A 103 -0.67 -8.69 5.36
C GLY A 103 0.42 -7.65 5.15
N ALA A 104 0.13 -6.55 4.46
CA ALA A 104 1.06 -5.43 4.37
C ALA A 104 1.17 -4.69 5.71
N THR A 105 2.38 -4.28 6.05
CA THR A 105 2.69 -3.49 7.25
C THR A 105 2.84 -2.01 6.94
N ASP A 106 3.22 -1.68 5.70
CA ASP A 106 3.58 -0.34 5.29
C ASP A 106 2.72 0.13 4.11
N ILE A 107 2.38 1.42 4.08
CA ILE A 107 1.71 2.07 2.95
C ILE A 107 2.54 3.24 2.42
N VAL A 108 2.75 3.22 1.10
CA VAL A 108 3.43 4.27 0.34
C VAL A 108 2.39 5.00 -0.50
N PHE A 109 2.37 6.33 -0.45
CA PHE A 109 1.47 7.15 -1.25
C PHE A 109 2.11 8.51 -1.57
N HIS A 110 1.60 9.16 -2.61
CA HIS A 110 1.97 10.53 -2.92
C HIS A 110 1.08 11.50 -2.11
N PRO A 111 1.65 12.39 -1.27
CA PRO A 111 0.87 13.30 -0.43
C PRO A 111 -0.02 14.29 -1.20
N GLY A 112 0.29 14.53 -2.48
CA GLY A 112 -0.43 15.44 -3.36
C GLY A 112 0.41 16.62 -3.81
N SER A 113 -0.25 17.56 -4.49
CA SER A 113 0.38 18.79 -5.00
C SER A 113 -0.12 20.03 -4.25
N TYR A 114 0.67 21.10 -4.33
CA TYR A 114 0.37 22.36 -3.65
C TYR A 114 -0.69 23.21 -4.37
N PHE A 115 -1.04 22.88 -5.63
CA PHE A 115 -1.90 23.69 -6.48
C PHE A 115 -1.47 25.17 -6.56
N GLY A 116 -0.16 25.41 -6.62
CA GLY A 116 0.41 26.76 -6.70
C GLY A 116 0.36 27.57 -5.40
N ARG A 117 -0.08 26.97 -4.29
CA ARG A 117 -0.08 27.61 -2.96
C ARG A 117 1.26 27.46 -2.25
N PRO A 118 1.60 28.37 -1.33
CA PRO A 118 2.80 28.24 -0.48
C PRO A 118 2.78 26.93 0.33
N PRO A 119 3.93 26.27 0.54
CA PRO A 119 4.01 25.02 1.30
C PRO A 119 3.41 25.10 2.70
N GLU A 120 3.63 26.21 3.40
CA GLU A 120 3.11 26.47 4.75
C GLU A 120 1.58 26.38 4.80
N GLU A 121 0.88 27.02 3.86
CA GLU A 121 -0.59 26.96 3.79
C GLU A 121 -1.10 25.55 3.46
N VAL A 122 -0.34 24.81 2.65
CA VAL A 122 -0.70 23.45 2.26
C VAL A 122 -0.54 22.49 3.43
N LEU A 123 0.53 22.64 4.22
CA LEU A 123 0.80 21.79 5.37
C LEU A 123 -0.25 21.95 6.47
N GLU A 124 -0.77 23.17 6.69
CA GLU A 124 -1.91 23.44 7.60
C GLU A 124 -3.17 22.63 7.26
N VAL A 125 -3.35 22.24 5.99
CA VAL A 125 -4.48 21.40 5.54
C VAL A 125 -4.10 19.92 5.51
N ALA A 126 -2.93 19.60 4.97
CA ALA A 126 -2.54 18.22 4.68
C ALA A 126 -2.20 17.43 5.94
N VAL A 127 -1.51 18.03 6.91
CA VAL A 127 -1.05 17.35 8.12
C VAL A 127 -2.24 16.91 9.00
N PRO A 128 -3.22 17.77 9.33
CA PRO A 128 -4.38 17.35 10.13
C PRO A 128 -5.23 16.27 9.44
N ARG A 129 -5.34 16.33 8.10
CA ARG A 129 -6.04 15.30 7.32
C ARG A 129 -5.33 13.95 7.40
N LEU A 130 -4.01 13.93 7.28
CA LEU A 130 -3.22 12.70 7.43
C LEU A 130 -3.32 12.15 8.86
N GLN A 131 -3.21 13.01 9.87
CA GLN A 131 -3.38 12.63 11.27
C GLN A 131 -4.74 11.97 11.50
N GLY A 132 -5.83 12.56 11.00
CA GLY A 132 -7.17 11.98 11.11
C GLY A 132 -7.29 10.61 10.43
N CYS A 133 -6.64 10.39 9.28
CA CYS A 133 -6.57 9.08 8.64
C CYS A 133 -5.83 8.07 9.52
N VAL A 134 -4.67 8.44 10.07
CA VAL A 134 -3.87 7.57 10.95
C VAL A 134 -4.65 7.19 12.21
N GLU A 135 -5.29 8.17 12.86
CA GLU A 135 -6.10 7.93 14.06
C GLU A 135 -7.27 6.97 13.79
N GLU A 136 -7.95 7.11 12.66
CA GLU A 136 -9.03 6.20 12.27
C GLU A 136 -8.53 4.78 11.99
N LEU A 137 -7.39 4.64 11.30
CA LEU A 137 -6.75 3.33 11.10
C LEU A 137 -6.41 2.68 12.44
N ARG A 138 -5.80 3.43 13.37
CA ARG A 138 -5.47 2.91 14.70
C ARG A 138 -6.71 2.52 15.50
N ARG A 139 -7.76 3.33 15.47
CA ARG A 139 -9.03 3.03 16.15
C ARG A 139 -9.70 1.77 15.60
N SER A 140 -9.52 1.48 14.32
CA SER A 140 -10.01 0.25 13.67
C SER A 140 -9.07 -0.95 13.83
N GLY A 141 -8.01 -0.83 14.64
CA GLY A 141 -7.04 -1.91 14.86
C GLY A 141 -6.15 -2.18 13.64
N ASN A 142 -6.08 -1.25 12.69
CA ASN A 142 -5.19 -1.32 11.54
C ASN A 142 -3.85 -0.63 11.89
N PRO A 143 -2.74 -1.40 12.02
CA PRO A 143 -1.44 -0.87 12.38
C PRO A 143 -0.64 -0.33 11.18
N VAL A 144 -1.15 -0.43 9.94
CA VAL A 144 -0.43 0.03 8.74
C VAL A 144 0.05 1.47 8.93
N THR A 145 1.33 1.70 8.65
CA THR A 145 2.03 2.99 8.74
C THR A 145 2.56 3.45 7.41
#